data_AF-A0A2H0SF72-F1
#
_entry.id   AF-A0A2H0SF72-F1
#
_cell.length_a   1.000
_cell.length_b   1.000
_cell.length_c   1.000
_cell.angle_alpha   90.00
_cell.angle_beta   90.00
_cell.angle_gamma   90.00
#
_symmetry.space_group_name_H-M   'P 1'
#
loop_
_entity.id
_entity.type
_entity.pdbx_description
1 polymer ?
#
loop_
_entity_poly.entity_id
_entity_poly.type
_entity_poly.pdbx_seq_one_letter_code
_entity_poly.pdbx_strand_id
1 'polypeptide(L)'
;MLTKRQKEVLDFVENYTTKKGYSPSFEEIRKRLKLASVSTIHFHISKLKEGGYLGKTENKARAISVASKEPMIKIPLLGTIAAGQPIEAIQIKEMIAVPKSKIPSSSEVYALRVVGNSMIDENINDGDIVLVKQQETAENGQKVVALIDNHEATLKKFYKERGQIRLQPANKNMEPLIFRNGRDVSIQGIVLDVIREEGSAAIQLPEYKKAEKYKELPLNKILCGDAVEVLKKIPSNSVDLVVTSPPYDDIRTYNGFSLNLPAVGKELHRVLKDGGIVAMVIQDSTRNFGKTLTSFKTIIDWCDNAGFKLFETVIYRKYGTEGAWWTKRFRVDHEYMPIFLKGDRPAYFNKEPLKIPSKHGGKTMTGSGNRRTDGTTTKTITREINAMKCRGTVWDYLNAGDKNPLKRKHPATFPDKIPTDFVQCFCPSKGVVLDPFIGCGSTAVAAKQLGRNYIGIDISKEYCELTEERLKAVGNSLFE
;
A
#
# COMPACT_ATOMS: atom_id res chain seq x y z
N MET A 1 -14.22 -31.11 -27.48
CA MET A 1 -13.57 -32.12 -28.35
C MET A 1 -12.99 -31.40 -29.55
N LEU A 2 -11.73 -31.62 -29.91
CA LEU A 2 -11.09 -30.96 -31.06
C LEU A 2 -11.53 -31.64 -32.36
N THR A 3 -11.83 -30.84 -33.39
CA THR A 3 -12.02 -31.38 -34.74
C THR A 3 -10.68 -31.86 -35.30
N LYS A 4 -10.72 -32.81 -36.25
CA LYS A 4 -9.51 -33.31 -36.92
C LYS A 4 -8.62 -32.17 -37.44
N ARG A 5 -9.24 -31.13 -37.98
CA ARG A 5 -8.53 -29.96 -38.52
C ARG A 5 -7.91 -29.05 -37.46
N GLN A 6 -8.57 -28.88 -36.32
CA GLN A 6 -8.02 -28.15 -35.17
C GLN A 6 -6.83 -28.90 -34.55
N LYS A 7 -6.90 -30.23 -34.49
CA LYS A 7 -5.80 -31.06 -34.02
C LYS A 7 -4.57 -30.95 -34.95
N GLU A 8 -4.77 -31.02 -36.26
CA GLU A 8 -3.68 -30.84 -37.24
C GLU A 8 -3.00 -29.46 -37.13
N VAL A 9 -3.76 -28.41 -36.82
CA VAL A 9 -3.20 -27.06 -36.57
C VAL A 9 -2.39 -27.04 -35.28
N LEU A 10 -2.93 -27.60 -34.18
CA LEU A 10 -2.27 -27.64 -32.88
C LEU A 10 -0.96 -28.44 -32.94
N ASP A 11 -1.00 -29.65 -33.51
CA ASP A 11 0.16 -30.53 -33.65
C ASP A 11 1.28 -29.86 -34.48
N PHE A 12 0.92 -29.10 -35.51
CA PHE A 12 1.90 -28.39 -36.32
C PHE A 12 2.55 -27.23 -35.55
N VAL A 13 1.76 -26.46 -34.80
CA VAL A 13 2.27 -25.36 -33.97
C VAL A 13 3.22 -25.89 -32.89
N GLU A 14 2.84 -26.99 -32.22
CA GLU A 14 3.67 -27.64 -31.21
C GLU A 14 5.00 -28.11 -31.79
N ASN A 15 4.96 -28.90 -32.87
CA ASN A 15 6.16 -29.45 -33.50
C ASN A 15 7.09 -28.36 -34.06
N TYR A 16 6.53 -27.31 -34.66
CA TYR A 16 7.30 -26.22 -35.21
C TYR A 16 7.99 -25.43 -34.08
N THR A 17 7.28 -25.17 -32.98
CA THR A 17 7.81 -24.43 -31.83
C THR A 17 8.93 -25.21 -31.14
N THR A 18 8.74 -26.50 -30.91
CA THR A 18 9.78 -27.38 -30.31
C THR A 18 11.04 -27.46 -31.18
N LYS A 19 10.90 -27.47 -32.51
CA LYS A 19 12.04 -27.64 -33.43
C LYS A 19 12.78 -26.34 -33.74
N LYS A 20 12.10 -25.20 -33.72
CA LYS A 20 12.66 -23.90 -34.15
C LYS A 20 12.87 -22.91 -33.00
N GLY A 21 12.34 -23.19 -31.82
CA GLY A 21 12.39 -22.28 -30.68
C GLY A 21 11.49 -21.06 -30.81
N TYR A 22 10.67 -20.98 -31.86
CA TYR A 22 9.69 -19.92 -32.08
C TYR A 22 8.47 -20.46 -32.83
N SER A 23 7.37 -19.71 -32.75
CA SER A 23 6.08 -20.11 -33.29
C SER A 23 5.94 -19.90 -34.80
N PRO A 24 5.25 -20.79 -35.55
CA PRO A 24 5.01 -20.59 -36.97
C PRO A 24 4.06 -19.41 -37.23
N SER A 25 4.26 -18.72 -38.35
CA SER A 25 3.35 -17.70 -38.85
C SER A 25 2.07 -18.29 -39.43
N PHE A 26 1.00 -17.48 -39.51
CA PHE A 26 -0.24 -17.90 -40.17
C PHE A 26 -0.01 -18.31 -41.63
N GLU A 27 0.96 -17.70 -42.31
CA GLU A 27 1.30 -18.06 -43.69
C GLU A 27 2.04 -19.40 -43.79
N GLU A 28 2.88 -19.72 -42.81
CA GLU A 28 3.54 -21.04 -42.70
C GLU A 28 2.55 -22.15 -42.35
N ILE A 29 1.59 -21.87 -41.46
CA ILE A 29 0.49 -22.78 -41.15
C ILE A 29 -0.37 -23.01 -42.41
N ARG A 30 -0.64 -21.96 -43.20
CA ARG A 30 -1.42 -22.04 -44.46
C ARG A 30 -0.76 -22.94 -45.47
N LYS A 31 0.53 -22.69 -45.74
CA LYS A 31 1.32 -23.48 -46.69
C LYS A 31 1.42 -24.93 -46.25
N ARG A 32 1.66 -25.18 -44.96
CA ARG A 32 1.83 -26.55 -44.45
C ARG A 32 0.54 -27.39 -44.49
N LEU A 33 -0.60 -26.78 -44.19
CA LEU A 33 -1.91 -27.45 -44.18
C LEU A 33 -2.63 -27.38 -45.52
N LYS A 34 -2.00 -26.77 -46.55
CA LYS A 34 -2.55 -26.57 -47.91
C LYS A 34 -3.94 -25.94 -47.88
N LEU A 35 -4.10 -24.88 -47.09
CA LEU A 35 -5.38 -24.18 -46.94
C LEU A 35 -5.50 -23.04 -47.95
N ALA A 36 -6.72 -22.83 -48.47
CA ALA A 36 -6.99 -21.81 -49.49
C ALA A 36 -6.75 -20.38 -48.97
N SER A 37 -7.05 -20.10 -47.70
CA SER A 37 -6.96 -18.74 -47.12
C SER A 37 -6.34 -18.70 -45.73
N VAL A 38 -5.73 -17.56 -45.40
CA VAL A 38 -5.23 -17.23 -44.06
C VAL A 38 -6.39 -17.08 -43.07
N SER A 39 -7.56 -16.63 -43.53
CA SER A 39 -8.77 -16.47 -42.72
C SER A 39 -9.26 -17.78 -42.10
N THR A 40 -9.12 -18.91 -42.81
CA THR A 40 -9.45 -20.24 -42.27
C THR A 40 -8.57 -20.61 -41.07
N ILE A 41 -7.32 -20.11 -41.03
CA ILE A 41 -6.41 -20.34 -39.91
C ILE A 41 -6.77 -19.47 -38.72
N HIS A 42 -7.14 -18.20 -38.95
CA HIS A 42 -7.66 -17.34 -37.89
C HIS A 42 -8.84 -18.01 -37.18
N PHE A 43 -9.75 -18.65 -37.91
CA PHE A 43 -10.88 -19.38 -37.33
C PHE A 43 -10.43 -20.54 -36.44
N HIS A 44 -9.54 -21.43 -36.93
CA HIS A 44 -9.08 -22.57 -36.14
C HIS A 44 -8.24 -22.17 -34.93
N ILE A 45 -7.37 -21.16 -35.08
CA ILE A 45 -6.57 -20.61 -33.98
C ILE A 45 -7.48 -19.96 -32.93
N SER A 46 -8.52 -19.22 -33.33
CA SER A 46 -9.49 -18.65 -32.39
C SER A 46 -10.21 -19.74 -31.60
N LYS A 47 -10.66 -20.81 -32.27
CA LYS A 47 -11.35 -21.93 -31.60
C LYS A 47 -10.42 -22.73 -30.68
N LEU A 48 -9.15 -22.88 -31.04
CA LEU A 48 -8.13 -23.51 -30.19
C LEU A 48 -7.78 -22.63 -28.97
N LYS A 49 -7.76 -21.30 -29.13
CA LYS A 49 -7.63 -20.34 -28.03
C LYS A 49 -8.83 -20.37 -27.08
N GLU A 50 -10.05 -20.31 -27.62
CA GLU A 50 -11.30 -20.44 -26.85
C GLU A 50 -11.35 -21.77 -26.09
N GLY A 51 -10.84 -22.85 -26.69
CA GLY A 51 -10.72 -24.17 -26.06
C GLY A 51 -9.57 -24.32 -25.06
N GLY A 52 -8.76 -23.27 -24.84
CA GLY A 52 -7.62 -23.29 -23.92
C GLY A 52 -6.42 -24.14 -24.39
N TYR A 53 -6.38 -24.53 -25.67
CA TYR A 53 -5.29 -25.32 -26.25
C TYR A 53 -4.12 -24.46 -26.73
N LEU A 54 -4.34 -23.16 -26.96
CA LEU A 54 -3.31 -22.20 -27.35
C LEU A 54 -3.37 -20.96 -26.46
N GLY A 55 -2.22 -20.47 -26.02
CA GLY A 55 -2.09 -19.25 -25.22
C GLY A 55 -2.27 -17.97 -26.04
N LYS A 56 -2.55 -16.86 -25.36
CA LYS A 56 -2.67 -15.53 -25.99
C LYS A 56 -1.27 -14.95 -26.21
N THR A 57 -0.98 -14.54 -27.43
CA THR A 57 0.07 -13.55 -27.74
C THR A 57 -0.42 -12.63 -28.86
N GLU A 58 0.08 -11.39 -28.82
CA GLU A 58 -0.39 -10.21 -29.57
C GLU A 58 -0.20 -10.31 -31.09
N ASN A 59 -0.84 -9.39 -31.84
CA ASN A 59 -0.82 -9.23 -33.30
C ASN A 59 0.59 -9.02 -33.89
N LYS A 60 1.45 -10.04 -33.86
CA LYS A 60 2.66 -10.15 -34.66
C LYS A 60 2.68 -11.49 -35.36
N ALA A 61 3.28 -11.53 -36.55
CA ALA A 61 3.24 -12.66 -37.48
C ALA A 61 3.85 -13.98 -36.97
N ARG A 62 4.32 -14.10 -35.71
CA ARG A 62 5.01 -15.30 -35.16
C ARG A 62 4.82 -15.48 -33.66
N ALA A 63 3.58 -15.50 -33.17
CA ALA A 63 3.31 -15.61 -31.75
C ALA A 63 2.14 -16.59 -31.44
N ILE A 64 2.47 -17.86 -31.33
CA ILE A 64 1.63 -18.91 -30.75
C ILE A 64 2.53 -19.72 -29.80
N SER A 65 2.34 -19.56 -28.50
CA SER A 65 2.94 -20.42 -27.48
C SER A 65 1.91 -21.40 -26.93
N VAL A 66 2.35 -22.63 -26.70
CA VAL A 66 1.56 -23.71 -26.10
C VAL A 66 1.50 -23.44 -24.60
N ALA A 67 0.29 -23.31 -24.04
CA ALA A 67 0.12 -23.10 -22.61
C ALA A 67 0.38 -24.41 -21.85
N SER A 68 1.46 -24.47 -21.09
CA SER A 68 1.78 -25.61 -20.22
C SER A 68 0.78 -25.69 -19.06
N LYS A 69 -0.06 -26.73 -19.04
CA LYS A 69 -0.76 -27.18 -17.83
C LYS A 69 0.26 -27.81 -16.87
N GLU A 70 1.01 -27.01 -16.13
CA GLU A 70 1.72 -27.53 -14.96
C GLU A 70 0.76 -27.59 -13.76
N PRO A 71 0.62 -28.73 -13.07
CA PRO A 71 -0.18 -28.81 -11.87
C PRO A 71 0.44 -27.96 -10.76
N MET A 72 -0.37 -27.09 -10.14
CA MET A 72 0.05 -26.22 -9.03
C MET A 72 -0.13 -26.95 -7.71
N ILE A 73 0.87 -26.87 -6.83
CA ILE A 73 0.86 -27.42 -5.48
C ILE A 73 0.85 -26.26 -4.48
N LYS A 74 0.03 -26.37 -3.42
CA LYS A 74 0.02 -25.41 -2.33
C LYS A 74 1.06 -25.80 -1.27
N ILE A 75 1.94 -24.87 -0.92
CA ILE A 75 2.95 -25.05 0.14
C ILE A 75 2.82 -23.95 1.21
N PRO A 76 3.23 -24.20 2.46
CA PRO A 76 3.13 -23.21 3.52
C PRO A 76 4.16 -22.09 3.37
N LEU A 77 3.73 -20.84 3.56
CA LEU A 77 4.59 -19.68 3.74
C LEU A 77 4.78 -19.47 5.25
N LEU A 78 5.97 -19.82 5.76
CA LEU A 78 6.23 -19.89 7.19
C LEU A 78 6.65 -18.55 7.81
N GLY A 79 6.69 -17.47 7.03
CA GLY A 79 6.97 -16.12 7.53
C GLY A 79 8.04 -15.38 6.72
N THR A 80 8.79 -14.49 7.40
CA THR A 80 9.85 -13.68 6.80
C THR A 80 11.23 -14.11 7.32
N ILE A 81 12.27 -13.93 6.52
CA ILE A 81 13.66 -14.28 6.87
C ILE A 81 14.54 -13.01 6.90
N ALA A 82 14.73 -12.48 8.12
CA ALA A 82 15.84 -11.66 8.62
C ALA A 82 15.54 -11.03 10.02
N ALA A 83 14.83 -11.73 10.92
CA ALA A 83 14.48 -11.19 12.26
C ALA A 83 14.50 -12.26 13.38
N GLY A 84 14.86 -11.83 14.59
CA GLY A 84 15.22 -12.65 15.76
C GLY A 84 14.06 -13.27 16.56
N GLN A 85 13.24 -14.11 15.93
CA GLN A 85 12.44 -15.13 16.62
C GLN A 85 12.53 -16.51 15.93
N PRO A 86 12.38 -17.63 16.68
CA PRO A 86 12.42 -18.98 16.11
C PRO A 86 11.30 -19.23 15.09
N ILE A 87 11.64 -19.90 13.99
CA ILE A 87 10.72 -20.26 12.88
C ILE A 87 9.49 -21.03 13.38
N GLU A 88 9.65 -21.83 14.43
CA GLU A 88 8.60 -22.70 14.99
C GLU A 88 7.42 -21.96 15.64
N ALA A 89 7.53 -20.66 15.92
CA ALA A 89 6.50 -19.91 16.66
C ALA A 89 5.41 -19.24 15.80
N ILE A 90 5.45 -19.37 14.46
CA ILE A 90 4.52 -18.69 13.55
C ILE A 90 3.29 -19.58 13.25
N GLN A 91 2.26 -19.51 14.10
CA GLN A 91 0.96 -20.18 13.87
C GLN A 91 -0.02 -19.33 13.03
N ILE A 92 0.36 -18.94 11.82
CA ILE A 92 -0.57 -18.45 10.78
C ILE A 92 -0.18 -19.10 9.46
N LYS A 93 -1.02 -19.99 8.92
CA LYS A 93 -0.74 -20.77 7.70
C LYS A 93 -1.22 -20.01 6.46
N GLU A 94 -0.46 -19.02 6.00
CA GLU A 94 -0.58 -18.56 4.61
C GLU A 94 -0.01 -19.66 3.69
N MET A 95 -0.65 -19.91 2.55
CA MET A 95 -0.24 -20.96 1.60
C MET A 95 -0.02 -20.32 0.23
N ILE A 96 1.09 -20.63 -0.44
CA ILE A 96 1.37 -20.17 -1.80
C ILE A 96 1.21 -21.32 -2.81
N ALA A 97 0.71 -21.02 -4.00
CA ALA A 97 0.58 -21.98 -5.08
C ALA A 97 1.83 -21.92 -5.97
N VAL A 98 2.52 -23.05 -6.15
CA VAL A 98 3.76 -23.14 -6.92
C VAL A 98 3.70 -24.28 -7.93
N PRO A 99 4.31 -24.16 -9.12
CA PRO A 99 4.30 -25.24 -10.10
C PRO A 99 5.00 -26.50 -9.55
N LYS A 100 4.41 -27.67 -9.79
CA LYS A 100 4.98 -28.97 -9.35
C LYS A 100 6.40 -29.19 -9.85
N SER A 101 6.77 -28.64 -11.00
CA SER A 101 8.12 -28.69 -11.58
C SER A 101 9.19 -28.08 -10.67
N LYS A 102 8.82 -27.12 -9.82
CA LYS A 102 9.73 -26.45 -8.87
C LYS A 102 9.92 -27.21 -7.55
N ILE A 103 9.16 -28.28 -7.33
CA ILE A 103 9.20 -29.08 -6.10
C ILE A 103 9.83 -30.45 -6.40
N PRO A 104 10.93 -30.82 -5.72
CA PRO A 104 11.46 -32.18 -5.78
C PRO A 104 10.42 -33.20 -5.27
N SER A 105 10.24 -34.30 -6.01
CA SER A 105 9.42 -35.43 -5.54
C SER A 105 9.92 -35.90 -4.17
N SER A 106 9.01 -36.06 -3.20
CA SER A 106 9.25 -36.55 -1.83
C SER A 106 10.06 -35.67 -0.86
N SER A 107 10.06 -34.34 -1.01
CA SER A 107 10.69 -33.44 -0.04
C SER A 107 9.67 -32.53 0.64
N GLU A 108 9.81 -32.31 1.95
CA GLU A 108 9.07 -31.24 2.63
C GLU A 108 9.63 -29.89 2.18
N VAL A 109 8.77 -29.07 1.58
CA VAL A 109 9.12 -27.76 1.03
C VAL A 109 8.23 -26.71 1.66
N TYR A 110 8.84 -25.62 2.09
CA TYR A 110 8.16 -24.44 2.60
C TYR A 110 8.71 -23.18 1.92
N ALA A 111 7.98 -22.07 2.08
CA ALA A 111 8.39 -20.78 1.57
C ALA A 111 8.68 -19.80 2.70
N LEU A 112 9.60 -18.86 2.44
CA LEU A 112 9.89 -17.71 3.31
C LEU A 112 10.01 -16.44 2.47
N ARG A 113 9.55 -15.31 3.01
CA ARG A 113 9.72 -13.98 2.38
C ARG A 113 11.02 -13.33 2.86
N VAL A 114 11.88 -12.92 1.93
CA VAL A 114 13.18 -12.33 2.23
C VAL A 114 13.02 -10.91 2.75
N VAL A 115 13.78 -10.57 3.80
CA VAL A 115 13.89 -9.21 4.31
C VAL A 115 15.37 -8.81 4.31
N GLY A 116 15.67 -7.62 3.80
CA GLY A 116 17.02 -7.08 3.67
C GLY A 116 17.80 -7.53 2.42
N ASN A 117 19.00 -6.97 2.27
CA ASN A 117 19.76 -7.01 1.01
C ASN A 117 20.97 -7.95 1.06
N SER A 118 21.01 -8.92 1.97
CA SER A 118 22.22 -9.73 2.21
C SER A 118 22.59 -10.72 1.11
N MET A 119 21.69 -10.93 0.13
CA MET A 119 21.83 -11.93 -0.93
C MET A 119 21.64 -11.35 -2.35
N ILE A 120 21.75 -10.03 -2.51
CA ILE A 120 21.52 -9.33 -3.78
C ILE A 120 22.43 -9.80 -4.92
N ASP A 121 23.68 -10.19 -4.65
CA ASP A 121 24.61 -10.70 -5.66
C ASP A 121 24.23 -12.10 -6.15
N GLU A 122 23.34 -12.80 -5.44
CA GLU A 122 22.68 -14.04 -5.85
C GLU A 122 21.30 -13.80 -6.48
N ASN A 123 20.99 -12.54 -6.78
CA ASN A 123 19.71 -12.10 -7.34
C ASN A 123 18.51 -12.45 -6.42
N ILE A 124 18.74 -12.34 -5.11
CA ILE A 124 17.72 -12.48 -4.06
C ILE A 124 17.57 -11.11 -3.39
N ASN A 125 16.44 -10.46 -3.63
CA ASN A 125 16.17 -9.10 -3.19
C ASN A 125 15.21 -9.08 -1.99
N ASP A 126 15.18 -7.96 -1.28
CA ASP A 126 14.15 -7.70 -0.27
C ASP A 126 12.74 -7.87 -0.88
N GLY A 127 11.87 -8.61 -0.18
CA GLY A 127 10.51 -8.92 -0.62
C GLY A 127 10.34 -10.20 -1.45
N ASP A 128 11.41 -10.77 -2.01
CA ASP A 128 11.37 -12.03 -2.78
C ASP A 128 10.87 -13.19 -1.91
N ILE A 129 10.26 -14.21 -2.52
CA ILE A 129 9.87 -15.44 -1.84
C ILE A 129 10.85 -16.55 -2.20
N VAL A 130 11.50 -17.16 -1.21
CA VAL A 130 12.39 -18.29 -1.43
C VAL A 130 11.68 -19.61 -1.14
N LEU A 131 11.84 -20.58 -2.04
CA LEU A 131 11.45 -21.97 -1.83
C LEU A 131 12.57 -22.70 -1.12
N VAL A 132 12.25 -23.32 0.01
CA VAL A 132 13.21 -23.97 0.88
C VAL A 132 12.85 -25.44 1.02
N LYS A 133 13.80 -26.31 0.69
CA LYS A 133 13.71 -27.73 1.02
C LYS A 133 14.20 -27.92 2.46
N GLN A 134 13.35 -28.47 3.31
CA GLN A 134 13.70 -28.76 4.69
C GLN A 134 14.76 -29.87 4.76
N GLN A 135 15.90 -29.57 5.38
CA GLN A 135 16.99 -30.51 5.62
C GLN A 135 18.01 -29.91 6.61
N GLU A 136 18.76 -30.78 7.29
CA GLU A 136 19.70 -30.40 8.36
C GLU A 136 21.16 -30.26 7.90
N THR A 137 21.44 -30.56 6.63
CA THR A 137 22.79 -30.54 6.06
C THR A 137 22.84 -29.69 4.80
N ALA A 138 24.02 -29.16 4.47
CA ALA A 138 24.26 -28.41 3.24
C ALA A 138 25.71 -28.57 2.77
N GLU A 139 25.92 -28.46 1.47
CA GLU A 139 27.25 -28.45 0.84
C GLU A 139 27.81 -27.02 0.74
N ASN A 140 29.13 -26.92 0.64
CA ASN A 140 29.80 -25.62 0.53
C ASN A 140 29.33 -24.88 -0.73
N GLY A 141 28.95 -23.61 -0.55
CA GLY A 141 28.44 -22.74 -1.61
C GLY A 141 26.92 -22.76 -1.78
N GLN A 142 26.21 -23.70 -1.15
CA GLN A 142 24.74 -23.73 -1.20
C GLN A 142 24.12 -22.57 -0.41
N LYS A 143 22.97 -22.09 -0.90
CA LYS A 143 22.14 -21.09 -0.22
C LYS A 143 21.30 -21.79 0.84
N VAL A 144 21.44 -21.38 2.09
CA VAL A 144 20.83 -22.05 3.25
C VAL A 144 20.01 -21.09 4.08
N VAL A 145 18.92 -21.61 4.64
CA VAL A 145 18.30 -21.05 5.83
C VAL A 145 19.04 -21.65 7.03
N ALA A 146 19.76 -20.80 7.75
CA ALA A 146 20.49 -21.18 8.95
C ALA A 146 19.85 -20.53 10.17
N LEU A 147 19.71 -21.29 11.25
CA LEU A 147 19.28 -20.82 12.56
C LEU A 147 20.52 -20.68 13.45
N ILE A 148 20.75 -19.48 13.95
CA ILE A 148 21.87 -19.11 14.81
C ILE A 148 21.38 -19.04 16.25
N ASP A 149 22.11 -19.67 17.17
CA ASP A 149 21.86 -19.68 18.61
C ASP A 149 20.40 -20.08 18.97
N ASN A 150 19.77 -20.91 18.14
CA ASN A 150 18.35 -21.33 18.22
C ASN A 150 17.32 -20.17 18.26
N HIS A 151 17.71 -18.97 17.86
CA HIS A 151 16.87 -17.76 17.99
C HIS A 151 16.73 -16.95 16.71
N GLU A 152 17.72 -16.96 15.82
CA GLU A 152 17.75 -16.06 14.65
C GLU A 152 17.90 -16.84 13.33
N ALA A 153 16.90 -16.74 12.45
CA ALA A 153 16.95 -17.33 11.11
C ALA A 153 17.55 -16.35 10.10
N THR A 154 18.54 -16.80 9.32
CA THR A 154 19.23 -16.01 8.30
C THR A 154 19.38 -16.78 6.99
N LEU A 155 19.37 -16.04 5.88
CA LEU A 155 19.64 -16.57 4.54
C LEU A 155 21.06 -16.19 4.11
N LYS A 156 21.93 -17.18 3.90
CA LYS A 156 23.35 -16.99 3.52
C LYS A 156 23.86 -18.14 2.64
N LYS A 157 25.05 -18.00 2.06
CA LYS A 157 25.80 -19.13 1.52
C LYS A 157 26.54 -19.85 2.64
N PHE A 158 26.43 -21.17 2.67
CA PHE A 158 27.08 -22.01 3.68
C PHE A 158 28.50 -22.42 3.25
N TYR A 159 29.45 -22.35 4.17
CA TYR A 159 30.79 -22.92 4.01
C TYR A 159 31.24 -23.56 5.31
N LYS A 160 31.45 -24.88 5.28
CA LYS A 160 32.11 -25.66 6.31
C LYS A 160 33.61 -25.70 6.01
N GLU A 161 34.38 -25.09 6.88
CA GLU A 161 35.84 -24.99 6.80
C GLU A 161 36.46 -25.69 8.03
N ARG A 162 37.77 -25.95 8.01
CA ARG A 162 38.43 -26.65 9.13
C ARG A 162 38.30 -25.83 10.42
N GLY A 163 37.49 -26.32 11.35
CA GLY A 163 37.28 -25.71 12.68
C GLY A 163 36.32 -24.52 12.72
N GLN A 164 35.62 -24.20 11.62
CA GLN A 164 34.65 -23.09 11.61
C GLN A 164 33.53 -23.28 10.59
N ILE A 165 32.38 -22.68 10.87
CA ILE A 165 31.29 -22.49 9.89
C ILE A 165 31.28 -21.02 9.48
N ARG A 166 31.25 -20.76 8.18
CA ARG A 166 31.12 -19.42 7.61
C ARG A 166 29.79 -19.31 6.88
N LEU A 167 28.95 -18.36 7.31
CA LEU A 167 27.75 -17.95 6.61
C LEU A 167 28.06 -16.67 5.83
N GLN A 168 28.25 -16.82 4.52
CA GLN A 168 28.69 -15.77 3.64
C GLN A 168 27.48 -15.04 3.04
N PRO A 169 27.34 -13.70 3.23
CA PRO A 169 26.39 -12.92 2.45
C PRO A 169 26.82 -12.90 0.99
N ALA A 170 25.83 -12.94 0.09
CA ALA A 170 26.02 -12.58 -1.31
C ALA A 170 25.70 -11.08 -1.46
N ASN A 171 26.50 -10.27 -0.77
CA ASN A 171 26.51 -8.81 -0.86
C ASN A 171 27.93 -8.34 -0.56
N LYS A 172 28.60 -7.75 -1.55
CA LYS A 172 29.99 -7.25 -1.43
C LYS A 172 30.22 -6.25 -0.30
N ASN A 173 29.18 -5.56 0.17
CA ASN A 173 29.26 -4.57 1.23
C ASN A 173 28.99 -5.15 2.64
N MET A 174 28.91 -6.47 2.78
CA MET A 174 28.63 -7.14 4.05
C MET A 174 29.70 -8.18 4.39
N GLU A 175 30.14 -8.18 5.64
CA GLU A 175 31.12 -9.13 6.16
C GLU A 175 30.50 -10.51 6.43
N PRO A 176 31.26 -11.61 6.25
CA PRO A 176 30.80 -12.95 6.59
C PRO A 176 30.60 -13.15 8.09
N LEU A 177 29.61 -13.96 8.45
CA LEU A 177 29.46 -14.43 9.83
C LEU A 177 30.29 -15.70 10.01
N ILE A 178 31.27 -15.65 10.91
CA ILE A 178 32.20 -16.75 11.16
C ILE A 178 31.95 -17.29 12.57
N PHE A 179 31.67 -18.59 12.67
CA PHE A 179 31.37 -19.29 13.91
C PHE A 179 32.48 -20.28 14.22
N ARG A 180 33.19 -20.03 15.33
CA ARG A 180 34.27 -20.86 15.89
C ARG A 180 33.86 -21.32 17.28
N ASN A 181 34.17 -22.56 17.65
CA ASN A 181 34.18 -23.07 19.03
C ASN A 181 33.06 -22.52 19.96
N GLY A 182 31.82 -23.01 19.81
CA GLY A 182 30.79 -22.89 20.85
C GLY A 182 29.56 -22.01 20.58
N ARG A 183 29.31 -21.56 19.34
CA ARG A 183 27.98 -21.07 18.92
C ARG A 183 27.31 -22.09 18.00
N ASP A 184 26.03 -22.32 18.22
CA ASP A 184 25.26 -23.30 17.46
C ASP A 184 24.69 -22.66 16.20
N VAL A 185 25.07 -23.24 15.05
CA VAL A 185 24.45 -22.96 13.76
C VAL A 185 23.80 -24.25 13.27
N SER A 186 22.48 -24.27 13.18
CA SER A 186 21.73 -25.38 12.59
C SER A 186 21.20 -25.00 11.22
N ILE A 187 21.30 -25.91 10.26
CA ILE A 187 20.69 -25.72 8.93
C ILE A 187 19.24 -26.16 9.04
N GLN A 188 18.33 -25.30 8.58
CA GLN A 188 16.88 -25.57 8.56
C GLN A 188 16.41 -25.95 7.15
N GLY A 189 17.22 -25.63 6.14
CA GLY A 189 16.95 -26.05 4.77
C GLY A 189 17.86 -25.39 3.74
N ILE A 190 17.76 -25.88 2.51
CA ILE A 190 18.46 -25.34 1.34
C ILE A 190 17.47 -24.62 0.43
N VAL A 191 17.88 -23.50 -0.16
CA VAL A 191 17.06 -22.78 -1.14
C VAL A 191 17.08 -23.51 -2.47
N LEU A 192 15.89 -23.91 -2.93
CA LEU A 192 15.68 -24.55 -4.22
C LEU A 192 15.55 -23.53 -5.35
N ASP A 193 14.71 -22.53 -5.13
CA ASP A 193 14.37 -21.53 -6.15
C ASP A 193 13.90 -20.24 -5.48
N VAL A 194 13.89 -19.16 -6.26
CA VAL A 194 13.38 -17.86 -5.86
C VAL A 194 12.11 -17.61 -6.67
N ILE A 195 10.98 -17.61 -5.99
CA ILE A 195 9.75 -17.10 -6.55
C ILE A 195 9.78 -15.59 -6.37
N ARG A 196 10.04 -14.94 -7.48
CA ARG A 196 9.60 -13.57 -7.63
C ARG A 196 8.12 -13.66 -7.94
N GLU A 197 7.30 -12.91 -7.23
CA GLU A 197 6.12 -12.38 -7.91
C GLU A 197 6.70 -11.76 -9.18
N GLU A 198 6.35 -12.30 -10.36
CA GLU A 198 6.91 -11.82 -11.62
C GLU A 198 6.85 -10.31 -11.56
N GLY A 199 8.03 -9.70 -11.43
CA GLY A 199 8.14 -8.27 -11.38
C GLY A 199 7.34 -7.78 -12.57
N SER A 200 6.53 -6.76 -12.33
CA SER A 200 6.07 -5.86 -13.36
C SER A 200 7.07 -5.92 -14.51
N ALA A 201 6.71 -6.62 -15.59
CA ALA A 201 7.24 -6.28 -16.89
C ALA A 201 7.22 -4.76 -16.89
N ALA A 202 8.31 -4.10 -17.30
CA ALA A 202 8.25 -2.68 -17.60
C ALA A 202 6.91 -2.50 -18.28
N ILE A 203 5.98 -1.85 -17.57
CA ILE A 203 4.63 -1.85 -18.04
C ILE A 203 4.83 -0.97 -19.28
N GLN A 204 4.94 -1.58 -20.46
CA GLN A 204 3.96 -1.22 -21.44
C GLN A 204 2.69 -1.48 -20.67
N LEU A 205 2.29 -0.40 -19.98
CA LEU A 205 0.95 -0.18 -19.52
C LEU A 205 0.13 -0.84 -20.63
N PRO A 206 -1.03 -1.45 -20.32
CA PRO A 206 -2.03 -1.45 -21.38
C PRO A 206 -1.94 -0.06 -22.03
N GLU A 207 -2.14 0.07 -23.34
CA GLU A 207 -2.72 1.36 -23.70
C GLU A 207 -3.94 1.44 -22.78
N TYR A 208 -3.75 2.10 -21.63
CA TYR A 208 -4.75 2.60 -20.75
C TYR A 208 -5.34 3.49 -21.79
N LYS A 209 -6.40 3.01 -22.42
CA LYS A 209 -7.43 3.88 -22.95
C LYS A 209 -7.49 4.92 -21.86
N LYS A 210 -6.92 6.11 -22.14
CA LYS A 210 -6.78 7.18 -21.15
C LYS A 210 -8.11 7.14 -20.44
N ALA A 211 -8.13 6.74 -19.17
CA ALA A 211 -9.39 6.58 -18.47
C ALA A 211 -10.12 7.89 -18.74
N GLU A 212 -11.26 7.83 -19.45
CA GLU A 212 -11.85 9.05 -19.98
C GLU A 212 -12.09 9.92 -18.76
N LYS A 213 -11.31 11.00 -18.68
CA LYS A 213 -11.37 11.88 -17.54
C LYS A 213 -12.76 12.49 -17.57
N TYR A 214 -13.31 12.71 -16.39
CA TYR A 214 -14.55 13.46 -16.29
C TYR A 214 -14.38 14.79 -17.01
N LYS A 215 -15.21 15.05 -18.04
CA LYS A 215 -15.22 16.32 -18.76
C LYS A 215 -15.56 17.48 -17.83
N GLU A 216 -16.47 17.22 -16.89
CA GLU A 216 -16.82 18.09 -15.78
C GLU A 216 -16.65 17.34 -14.47
N LEU A 217 -16.09 17.99 -13.46
CA LEU A 217 -15.93 17.35 -12.15
C LEU A 217 -17.30 16.90 -11.60
N PRO A 218 -17.38 15.70 -10.99
CA PRO A 218 -18.60 15.23 -10.34
C PRO A 218 -18.81 15.94 -8.99
N LEU A 219 -18.98 17.26 -9.04
CA LEU A 219 -19.13 18.10 -7.85
C LEU A 219 -20.39 17.73 -7.09
N ASN A 220 -20.26 17.67 -5.77
CA ASN A 220 -21.30 17.33 -4.82
C ASN A 220 -21.91 15.94 -5.08
N LYS A 221 -21.04 14.97 -5.39
CA LYS A 221 -21.41 13.57 -5.64
C LYS A 221 -20.64 12.62 -4.75
N ILE A 222 -21.30 11.52 -4.39
CA ILE A 222 -20.71 10.34 -3.79
C ILE A 222 -20.56 9.26 -4.88
N LEU A 223 -19.34 8.80 -5.08
CA LEU A 223 -18.96 7.87 -6.15
C LEU A 223 -18.70 6.49 -5.53
N CYS A 224 -19.45 5.48 -5.96
CA CYS A 224 -19.23 4.11 -5.53
C CYS A 224 -18.16 3.45 -6.41
N GLY A 225 -17.03 3.05 -5.82
CA GLY A 225 -15.96 2.35 -6.51
C GLY A 225 -14.64 2.36 -5.75
N ASP A 226 -13.65 1.65 -6.31
CA ASP A 226 -12.28 1.68 -5.79
C ASP A 226 -11.69 3.09 -5.88
N ALA A 227 -11.04 3.53 -4.81
CA ALA A 227 -10.50 4.88 -4.71
C ALA A 227 -9.50 5.20 -5.82
N VAL A 228 -8.57 4.28 -6.14
CA VAL A 228 -7.56 4.48 -7.18
C VAL A 228 -8.22 4.58 -8.55
N GLU A 229 -9.13 3.67 -8.86
CA GLU A 229 -9.81 3.63 -10.16
C GLU A 229 -10.74 4.84 -10.39
N VAL A 230 -11.39 5.34 -9.34
CA VAL A 230 -12.19 6.57 -9.43
C VAL A 230 -11.28 7.79 -9.55
N LEU A 231 -10.20 7.88 -8.75
CA LEU A 231 -9.27 9.01 -8.80
C LEU A 231 -8.62 9.17 -10.17
N LYS A 232 -8.26 8.08 -10.86
CA LYS A 232 -7.72 8.11 -12.25
C LYS A 232 -8.61 8.88 -13.24
N LYS A 233 -9.93 8.90 -13.01
CA LYS A 233 -10.92 9.60 -13.84
C LYS A 233 -11.03 11.08 -13.47
N ILE A 234 -10.61 11.48 -12.27
CA ILE A 234 -10.59 12.87 -11.84
C ILE A 234 -9.44 13.62 -12.55
N PRO A 235 -9.70 14.79 -13.16
CA PRO A 235 -8.67 15.64 -13.75
C PRO A 235 -7.51 15.95 -12.78
N SER A 236 -6.34 16.26 -13.35
CA SER A 236 -5.20 16.69 -12.52
C SER A 236 -5.43 18.14 -12.07
N ASN A 237 -4.83 18.55 -10.94
CA ASN A 237 -4.89 19.94 -10.45
C ASN A 237 -6.31 20.51 -10.34
N SER A 238 -7.25 19.71 -9.83
CA SER A 238 -8.68 20.03 -9.81
C SER A 238 -9.28 20.04 -8.40
N VAL A 239 -8.56 19.57 -7.39
CA VAL A 239 -8.99 19.48 -5.99
C VAL A 239 -8.16 20.43 -5.13
N ASP A 240 -8.80 21.12 -4.18
CA ASP A 240 -8.13 22.08 -3.29
C ASP A 240 -7.66 21.43 -1.97
N LEU A 241 -8.50 20.57 -1.40
CA LEU A 241 -8.26 19.94 -0.12
C LEU A 241 -8.75 18.48 -0.12
N VAL A 242 -7.99 17.60 0.52
CA VAL A 242 -8.42 16.25 0.87
C VAL A 242 -8.47 16.14 2.39
N VAL A 243 -9.58 15.68 2.96
CA VAL A 243 -9.66 15.28 4.37
C VAL A 243 -10.18 13.86 4.41
N THR A 244 -9.43 12.94 5.01
CA THR A 244 -9.75 11.52 4.90
C THR A 244 -9.26 10.70 6.08
N SER A 245 -9.74 9.46 6.18
CA SER A 245 -9.29 8.45 7.13
C SER A 245 -9.33 7.09 6.42
N PRO A 246 -8.21 6.59 5.88
CA PRO A 246 -8.21 5.32 5.19
C PRO A 246 -8.59 4.17 6.13
N PRO A 247 -9.06 3.03 5.60
CA PRO A 247 -9.02 1.79 6.37
C PRO A 247 -7.55 1.40 6.60
N TYR A 248 -7.16 0.98 7.80
CA TYR A 248 -5.77 0.60 8.09
C TYR A 248 -5.69 -0.58 9.05
N ASP A 249 -4.57 -1.32 8.94
CA ASP A 249 -4.21 -2.47 9.79
C ASP A 249 -5.25 -3.58 9.94
N ASP A 250 -6.19 -3.68 8.99
CA ASP A 250 -7.30 -4.64 9.01
C ASP A 250 -8.08 -4.65 10.33
N ILE A 251 -8.12 -3.51 11.03
CA ILE A 251 -8.82 -3.35 12.33
C ILE A 251 -10.34 -3.55 12.16
N ARG A 252 -10.83 -3.48 10.92
CA ARG A 252 -12.23 -3.59 10.53
C ARG A 252 -12.35 -4.42 9.24
N THR A 253 -13.40 -5.22 9.18
CA THR A 253 -13.69 -6.08 8.03
C THR A 253 -14.37 -5.27 6.93
N TYR A 254 -13.69 -5.07 5.79
CA TYR A 254 -14.26 -4.42 4.61
C TYR A 254 -14.49 -5.44 3.49
N ASN A 255 -15.23 -6.51 3.76
CA ASN A 255 -15.74 -7.50 2.79
C ASN A 255 -14.71 -8.02 1.74
N GLY A 256 -13.42 -8.11 2.10
CA GLY A 256 -12.37 -8.64 1.22
C GLY A 256 -11.76 -7.65 0.22
N PHE A 257 -12.02 -6.34 0.35
CA PHE A 257 -11.37 -5.32 -0.48
C PHE A 257 -9.92 -5.05 -0.04
N SER A 258 -8.99 -4.99 -1.00
CA SER A 258 -7.58 -4.67 -0.76
C SER A 258 -7.32 -3.17 -0.90
N LEU A 259 -6.60 -2.57 0.05
CA LEU A 259 -6.23 -1.16 0.00
C LEU A 259 -4.83 -0.95 -0.57
N ASN A 260 -4.70 -0.07 -1.56
CA ASN A 260 -3.40 0.37 -2.08
C ASN A 260 -3.11 1.83 -1.74
N LEU A 261 -2.70 2.09 -0.49
CA LEU A 261 -2.38 3.45 -0.02
C LEU A 261 -1.29 4.17 -0.82
N PRO A 262 -0.20 3.51 -1.27
CA PRO A 262 0.79 4.15 -2.13
C PRO A 262 0.21 4.65 -3.46
N ALA A 263 -0.64 3.85 -4.11
CA ALA A 263 -1.29 4.26 -5.36
C ALA A 263 -2.29 5.41 -5.13
N VAL A 264 -3.03 5.38 -4.01
CA VAL A 264 -3.91 6.49 -3.61
C VAL A 264 -3.09 7.76 -3.41
N GLY A 265 -1.95 7.71 -2.70
CA GLY A 265 -1.07 8.86 -2.53
C GLY A 265 -0.63 9.49 -3.84
N LYS A 266 -0.20 8.67 -4.81
CA LYS A 266 0.20 9.15 -6.16
C LYS A 266 -0.95 9.84 -6.90
N GLU A 267 -2.14 9.25 -6.87
CA GLU A 267 -3.31 9.84 -7.51
C GLU A 267 -3.80 11.11 -6.79
N LEU A 268 -3.76 11.15 -5.46
CA LEU A 268 -4.07 12.35 -4.68
C LEU A 268 -3.11 13.49 -5.00
N HIS A 269 -1.80 13.22 -5.08
CA HIS A 269 -0.81 14.21 -5.51
C HIS A 269 -1.13 14.73 -6.92
N ARG A 270 -1.55 13.86 -7.83
CA ARG A 270 -1.92 14.25 -9.20
C ARG A 270 -3.17 15.16 -9.25
N VAL A 271 -4.23 14.82 -8.52
CA VAL A 271 -5.51 15.56 -8.57
C VAL A 271 -5.50 16.85 -7.75
N LEU A 272 -4.67 16.95 -6.71
CA LEU A 272 -4.53 18.18 -5.95
C LEU A 272 -3.93 19.31 -6.80
N LYS A 273 -4.42 20.53 -6.59
CA LYS A 273 -3.79 21.75 -7.11
C LYS A 273 -2.45 22.00 -6.40
N ASP A 274 -1.57 22.77 -7.04
CA ASP A 274 -0.37 23.26 -6.37
C ASP A 274 -0.75 24.12 -5.16
N GLY A 275 -0.11 23.87 -4.03
CA GLY A 275 -0.48 24.41 -2.73
C GLY A 275 -1.69 23.76 -2.07
N GLY A 276 -2.25 22.69 -2.65
CA GLY A 276 -3.30 21.88 -2.07
C GLY A 276 -2.80 20.98 -0.93
N ILE A 277 -3.73 20.56 -0.07
CA ILE A 277 -3.44 19.84 1.17
C ILE A 277 -4.15 18.48 1.21
N VAL A 278 -3.48 17.47 1.76
CA VAL A 278 -4.14 16.27 2.30
C VAL A 278 -4.01 16.26 3.82
N ALA A 279 -5.12 16.26 4.54
CA ALA A 279 -5.17 15.94 5.96
C ALA A 279 -5.70 14.51 6.12
N MET A 280 -4.90 13.62 6.72
CA MET A 280 -5.26 12.22 6.91
C MET A 280 -5.34 11.90 8.40
N VAL A 281 -6.43 11.31 8.86
CA VAL A 281 -6.49 10.70 10.20
C VAL A 281 -6.02 9.25 10.10
N ILE A 282 -5.00 8.88 10.87
CA ILE A 282 -4.43 7.52 10.84
C ILE A 282 -3.83 7.14 12.20
N GLN A 283 -3.76 5.84 12.49
CA GLN A 283 -3.16 5.32 13.72
C GLN A 283 -2.55 3.94 13.50
N ASP A 284 -1.67 3.54 14.42
CA ASP A 284 -1.03 2.24 14.45
C ASP A 284 -1.75 1.27 15.39
N SER A 285 -1.97 0.05 14.89
CA SER A 285 -2.33 -1.10 15.71
C SER A 285 -1.16 -1.54 16.59
N THR A 286 -1.52 -2.20 17.69
CA THR A 286 -0.59 -2.89 18.54
C THR A 286 -0.64 -4.39 18.22
N ARG A 287 0.47 -4.97 17.77
CA ARG A 287 0.60 -6.41 17.50
C ARG A 287 1.84 -6.92 18.24
N ASN A 288 1.69 -7.95 19.08
CA ASN A 288 2.79 -8.55 19.86
C ASN A 288 3.67 -7.50 20.59
N PHE A 289 3.04 -6.59 21.33
CA PHE A 289 3.72 -5.47 22.02
C PHE A 289 4.48 -4.48 21.11
N GLY A 290 4.49 -4.65 19.79
CA GLY A 290 4.98 -3.66 18.81
C GLY A 290 3.85 -2.79 18.23
N LYS A 291 4.21 -1.62 17.71
CA LYS A 291 3.34 -0.83 16.82
C LYS A 291 3.58 -1.27 15.38
N THR A 292 2.54 -1.28 14.55
CA THR A 292 2.62 -1.63 13.11
C THR A 292 3.44 -0.63 12.29
N LEU A 293 3.57 0.61 12.80
CA LEU A 293 4.22 1.76 12.16
C LEU A 293 3.54 2.18 10.86
N THR A 294 2.27 1.81 10.66
CA THR A 294 1.51 2.07 9.45
C THR A 294 1.39 3.56 9.17
N SER A 295 1.17 4.37 10.21
CA SER A 295 1.15 5.83 10.11
C SER A 295 2.48 6.39 9.57
N PHE A 296 3.60 6.03 10.21
CA PHE A 296 4.94 6.48 9.83
C PHE A 296 5.37 6.01 8.44
N LYS A 297 5.15 4.73 8.12
CA LYS A 297 5.46 4.17 6.80
C LYS A 297 4.66 4.87 5.69
N THR A 298 3.39 5.17 5.94
CA THR A 298 2.55 5.92 4.99
C THR A 298 3.07 7.34 4.81
N ILE A 299 3.46 8.03 5.89
CA ILE A 299 4.03 9.37 5.82
C ILE A 299 5.30 9.40 4.97
N ILE A 300 6.22 8.46 5.22
CA ILE A 300 7.48 8.34 4.47
C ILE A 300 7.20 8.05 3.00
N ASP A 301 6.38 7.04 2.69
CA ASP A 301 6.04 6.67 1.31
C ASP A 301 5.39 7.82 0.54
N TRP A 302 4.47 8.55 1.15
CA TRP A 302 3.80 9.66 0.47
C TRP A 302 4.74 10.86 0.25
N CYS A 303 5.71 11.09 1.12
CA CYS A 303 6.73 12.12 0.89
C CYS A 303 7.72 11.69 -0.19
N ASP A 304 8.31 10.50 -0.06
CA ASP A 304 9.41 10.06 -0.90
C ASP A 304 8.95 9.59 -2.29
N ASN A 305 7.79 8.90 -2.37
CA ASN A 305 7.34 8.23 -3.59
C ASN A 305 6.13 8.90 -4.27
N ALA A 306 5.27 9.61 -3.53
CA ALA A 306 4.13 10.33 -4.13
C ALA A 306 4.46 11.81 -4.43
N GLY A 307 5.49 12.39 -3.80
CA GLY A 307 5.98 13.74 -4.07
C GLY A 307 5.41 14.82 -3.15
N PHE A 308 4.78 14.46 -2.04
CA PHE A 308 4.32 15.42 -1.04
C PHE A 308 5.47 15.94 -0.18
N LYS A 309 5.26 17.10 0.46
CA LYS A 309 6.00 17.51 1.65
C LYS A 309 5.13 17.30 2.88
N LEU A 310 5.71 16.82 3.98
CA LEU A 310 5.03 16.83 5.27
C LEU A 310 5.02 18.27 5.80
N PHE A 311 3.86 18.90 5.79
CA PHE A 311 3.69 20.28 6.27
C PHE A 311 3.69 20.36 7.79
N GLU A 312 2.97 19.45 8.45
CA GLU A 312 2.89 19.33 9.90
C GLU A 312 2.28 17.97 10.28
N THR A 313 2.53 17.50 11.51
CA THR A 313 1.80 16.36 12.08
C THR A 313 1.01 16.82 13.29
N VAL A 314 -0.30 16.97 13.12
CA VAL A 314 -1.21 17.31 14.21
C VAL A 314 -1.55 16.04 15.01
N ILE A 315 -1.62 16.15 16.33
CA ILE A 315 -2.05 15.07 17.21
C ILE A 315 -3.52 15.27 17.55
N TYR A 316 -4.39 14.39 17.08
CA TYR A 316 -5.77 14.34 17.54
C TYR A 316 -5.82 13.64 18.89
N ARG A 317 -6.03 14.39 19.96
CA ARG A 317 -6.25 13.83 21.30
C ARG A 317 -7.69 13.35 21.47
N LYS A 318 -7.82 12.09 21.87
CA LYS A 318 -9.07 11.36 22.11
C LYS A 318 -9.33 11.22 23.61
N TYR A 319 -10.52 11.65 24.03
CA TYR A 319 -11.03 11.39 25.37
C TYR A 319 -11.86 10.11 25.37
N GLY A 320 -11.73 9.29 26.42
CA GLY A 320 -12.31 7.94 26.49
C GLY A 320 -11.94 7.23 27.79
N THR A 321 -12.40 6.00 27.97
CA THR A 321 -12.03 5.14 29.10
C THR A 321 -10.73 4.39 28.83
N GLU A 322 -10.13 3.83 29.87
CA GLU A 322 -8.95 2.98 29.75
C GLU A 322 -9.28 1.71 28.96
N GLY A 323 -8.36 1.30 28.08
CA GLY A 323 -8.52 0.09 27.28
C GLY A 323 -8.11 -1.17 28.04
N ALA A 324 -8.48 -2.35 27.52
CA ALA A 324 -8.22 -3.66 28.14
C ALA A 324 -6.74 -3.98 28.44
N TRP A 325 -5.79 -3.21 27.92
CA TRP A 325 -4.34 -3.41 28.04
C TRP A 325 -3.64 -2.41 28.97
N TRP A 326 -4.39 -1.60 29.73
CA TRP A 326 -3.83 -0.51 30.54
C TRP A 326 -2.79 -0.96 31.59
N THR A 327 -2.89 -2.20 32.08
CA THR A 327 -1.91 -2.78 33.03
C THR A 327 -0.61 -3.21 32.36
N LYS A 328 -0.57 -3.29 31.02
CA LYS A 328 0.57 -3.79 30.25
C LYS A 328 1.22 -2.73 29.39
N ARG A 329 0.51 -1.64 29.07
CA ARG A 329 0.98 -0.56 28.19
C ARG A 329 0.33 0.77 28.55
N PHE A 330 1.00 1.86 28.15
CA PHE A 330 0.37 3.17 28.11
C PHE A 330 -0.90 3.12 27.26
N ARG A 331 -1.92 3.80 27.77
CA ARG A 331 -3.15 4.04 27.03
C ARG A 331 -2.84 4.82 25.76
N VAL A 332 -3.43 4.40 24.65
CA VAL A 332 -3.43 5.17 23.39
C VAL A 332 -4.61 6.13 23.44
N ASP A 333 -4.35 7.41 23.67
CA ASP A 333 -5.35 8.47 23.78
C ASP A 333 -5.24 9.48 22.64
N HIS A 334 -4.63 9.10 21.52
CA HIS A 334 -4.51 9.94 20.35
C HIS A 334 -4.66 9.19 19.03
N GLU A 335 -4.76 9.94 17.94
CA GLU A 335 -4.51 9.52 16.56
C GLU A 335 -3.65 10.58 15.88
N TYR A 336 -2.93 10.20 14.83
CA TYR A 336 -2.13 11.14 14.06
C TYR A 336 -2.99 11.78 12.97
N MET A 337 -2.73 13.06 12.73
CA MET A 337 -3.28 13.82 11.61
C MET A 337 -2.14 14.45 10.80
N PRO A 338 -1.35 13.67 10.03
CA PRO A 338 -0.38 14.24 9.10
C PRO A 338 -1.07 15.14 8.06
N ILE A 339 -0.44 16.28 7.82
CA ILE A 339 -0.84 17.27 6.82
C ILE A 339 0.21 17.24 5.72
N PHE A 340 -0.16 16.74 4.55
CA PHE A 340 0.68 16.69 3.36
C PHE A 340 0.39 17.89 2.47
N LEU A 341 1.45 18.50 1.93
CA LEU A 341 1.41 19.64 1.04
C LEU A 341 1.95 19.27 -0.33
N LYS A 342 1.21 19.62 -1.39
CA LYS A 342 1.72 19.63 -2.75
C LYS A 342 2.34 20.98 -3.07
N GLY A 343 3.59 20.99 -3.53
CA GLY A 343 4.31 22.22 -3.90
C GLY A 343 5.05 22.87 -2.71
N ASP A 344 5.20 24.19 -2.74
CA ASP A 344 6.08 24.91 -1.80
C ASP A 344 5.38 25.51 -0.58
N ARG A 345 4.13 25.95 -0.73
CA ARG A 345 3.34 26.56 0.35
C ARG A 345 1.85 26.34 0.11
N PRO A 346 1.02 26.33 1.17
CA PRO A 346 -0.43 26.26 1.00
C PRO A 346 -0.94 27.41 0.12
N ALA A 347 -1.79 27.08 -0.86
CA ALA A 347 -2.41 28.08 -1.74
C ALA A 347 -3.47 28.90 -0.98
N TYR A 348 -4.11 28.28 0.01
CA TYR A 348 -5.06 28.93 0.92
C TYR A 348 -4.75 28.47 2.35
N PHE A 349 -4.68 29.42 3.28
CA PHE A 349 -4.46 29.15 4.70
C PHE A 349 -5.13 30.22 5.57
N ASN A 350 -6.20 29.84 6.28
CA ASN A 350 -6.95 30.71 7.19
C ASN A 350 -7.07 30.10 8.58
N LYS A 351 -6.20 30.53 9.49
CA LYS A 351 -6.19 30.07 10.89
C LYS A 351 -7.12 30.87 11.81
N GLU A 352 -7.84 31.88 11.33
CA GLU A 352 -8.71 32.71 12.17
C GLU A 352 -9.76 31.88 12.93
N PRO A 353 -10.46 30.91 12.31
CA PRO A 353 -11.45 30.07 13.01
C PRO A 353 -10.84 29.15 14.08
N LEU A 354 -9.52 28.95 14.05
CA LEU A 354 -8.78 28.07 14.96
C LEU A 354 -8.09 28.83 16.10
N LYS A 355 -8.34 30.15 16.21
CA LYS A 355 -7.81 30.92 17.33
C LYS A 355 -8.46 30.51 18.65
N ILE A 356 -7.63 30.44 19.69
CA ILE A 356 -8.04 30.18 21.07
C ILE A 356 -7.57 31.33 21.96
N PRO A 357 -8.22 31.53 23.13
CA PRO A 357 -7.74 32.50 24.10
C PRO A 357 -6.31 32.21 24.55
N SER A 358 -5.49 33.26 24.63
CA SER A 358 -4.17 33.19 25.23
C SER A 358 -4.31 33.11 26.76
N LYS A 359 -3.65 32.12 27.39
CA LYS A 359 -3.61 31.95 28.86
C LYS A 359 -3.22 33.23 29.61
N HIS A 360 -2.39 34.06 28.99
CA HIS A 360 -1.88 35.32 29.55
C HIS A 360 -2.20 36.52 28.64
N GLY A 361 -3.28 36.44 27.84
CA GLY A 361 -3.70 37.55 26.98
C GLY A 361 -3.88 38.85 27.74
N GLY A 362 -3.41 39.97 27.18
CA GLY A 362 -3.43 41.29 27.80
C GLY A 362 -2.37 41.51 28.89
N LYS A 363 -1.56 40.49 29.22
CA LYS A 363 -0.41 40.66 30.12
C LYS A 363 0.84 41.07 29.35
N THR A 364 1.69 41.86 30.00
CA THR A 364 3.01 42.23 29.47
C THR A 364 4.03 41.13 29.74
N MET A 365 4.67 40.65 28.67
CA MET A 365 5.80 39.73 28.75
C MET A 365 7.10 40.52 28.62
N THR A 366 8.01 40.38 29.59
CA THR A 366 9.36 40.95 29.57
C THR A 366 10.39 39.85 29.28
N GLY A 367 11.59 40.25 28.82
CA GLY A 367 12.69 39.29 28.68
C GLY A 367 12.62 38.38 27.45
N SER A 368 11.78 38.68 26.45
CA SER A 368 11.62 37.83 25.26
C SER A 368 12.74 38.06 24.23
N GLY A 369 13.92 37.52 24.49
CA GLY A 369 15.00 37.44 23.49
C GLY A 369 14.89 36.14 22.69
N ASN A 370 15.08 36.20 21.37
CA ASN A 370 15.19 35.01 20.54
C ASN A 370 16.65 34.52 20.56
N ARG A 371 16.85 33.23 20.84
CA ARG A 371 18.14 32.57 20.66
C ARG A 371 18.37 32.38 19.16
N ARG A 372 19.49 32.87 18.64
CA ARG A 372 19.93 32.65 17.26
C ARG A 372 20.63 31.29 17.13
N THR A 373 20.78 30.84 15.90
CA THR A 373 21.50 29.60 15.56
C THR A 373 22.98 29.63 15.97
N ASP A 374 23.59 30.83 16.00
CA ASP A 374 24.94 31.07 16.50
C ASP A 374 25.07 31.07 18.04
N GLY A 375 23.96 30.80 18.76
CA GLY A 375 23.93 30.78 20.22
C GLY A 375 23.86 32.15 20.89
N THR A 376 23.84 33.25 20.13
CA THR A 376 23.60 34.59 20.70
C THR A 376 22.12 34.80 20.97
N THR A 377 21.78 35.66 21.94
CA THR A 377 20.40 36.03 22.24
C THR A 377 20.16 37.45 21.74
N THR A 378 19.10 37.67 20.96
CA THR A 378 18.71 39.04 20.57
C THR A 378 18.40 39.87 21.80
N LYS A 379 18.51 41.20 21.69
CA LYS A 379 18.05 42.10 22.75
C LYS A 379 16.64 41.71 23.18
N THR A 380 16.46 41.59 24.49
CA THR A 380 15.17 41.30 25.08
C THR A 380 14.23 42.45 24.79
N ILE A 381 13.01 42.11 24.42
CA ILE A 381 11.95 43.08 24.18
C ILE A 381 10.80 42.81 25.13
N THR A 382 10.10 43.87 25.47
CA THR A 382 8.85 43.82 26.22
C THR A 382 7.70 43.93 25.22
N ARG A 383 6.75 42.99 25.28
CA ARG A 383 5.59 42.97 24.41
C ARG A 383 4.34 42.53 25.17
N GLU A 384 3.20 43.10 24.81
CA GLU A 384 1.91 42.63 25.28
C GLU A 384 1.54 41.33 24.57
N ILE A 385 0.98 40.38 25.33
CA ILE A 385 0.53 39.10 24.79
C ILE A 385 -0.86 39.30 24.17
N ASN A 386 -0.98 39.00 22.87
CA ASN A 386 -2.27 39.03 22.16
C ASN A 386 -3.35 38.23 22.90
N ALA A 387 -4.57 38.79 22.99
CA ALA A 387 -5.70 38.16 23.64
C ALA A 387 -6.05 36.78 23.06
N MET A 388 -5.92 36.63 21.74
CA MET A 388 -6.14 35.39 21.00
C MET A 388 -4.85 34.93 20.34
N LYS A 389 -4.65 33.61 20.25
CA LYS A 389 -3.53 32.98 19.55
C LYS A 389 -4.00 31.83 18.69
N CYS A 390 -3.20 31.44 17.71
CA CYS A 390 -3.43 30.18 17.01
C CYS A 390 -3.34 29.02 18.01
N ARG A 391 -4.24 28.04 17.90
CA ARG A 391 -4.10 26.77 18.62
C ARG A 391 -2.77 26.09 18.25
N GLY A 392 -2.26 25.25 19.15
CA GLY A 392 -1.10 24.41 18.90
C GLY A 392 -1.42 23.20 18.01
N THR A 393 -0.47 22.28 17.88
CA THR A 393 -0.57 21.05 17.07
C THR A 393 -1.17 19.86 17.81
N VAL A 394 -1.57 20.02 19.07
CA VAL A 394 -2.37 19.02 19.79
C VAL A 394 -3.82 19.49 19.78
N TRP A 395 -4.67 18.70 19.14
CA TRP A 395 -6.05 19.04 18.84
C TRP A 395 -7.01 18.15 19.61
N ASP A 396 -7.77 18.77 20.50
CA ASP A 396 -8.75 18.10 21.35
C ASP A 396 -10.11 18.03 20.63
N TYR A 397 -10.60 16.81 20.38
CA TYR A 397 -11.98 16.60 19.94
C TYR A 397 -12.65 15.50 20.76
N LEU A 398 -13.93 15.71 21.05
CA LEU A 398 -14.77 14.73 21.71
C LEU A 398 -15.43 13.85 20.66
N ASN A 399 -15.14 12.55 20.69
CA ASN A 399 -15.84 11.55 19.88
C ASN A 399 -16.96 10.86 20.68
N ALA A 400 -16.80 10.77 22.00
CA ALA A 400 -17.81 10.22 22.90
C ALA A 400 -18.98 11.21 23.05
N GLY A 401 -20.21 10.71 22.85
CA GLY A 401 -21.43 11.51 22.97
C GLY A 401 -22.02 11.99 21.64
N ASP A 402 -21.44 11.65 20.49
CA ASP A 402 -22.07 11.86 19.19
C ASP A 402 -23.34 11.01 19.09
N LYS A 403 -24.51 11.67 19.16
CA LYS A 403 -25.83 11.03 19.14
C LYS A 403 -26.38 10.86 17.73
N ASN A 404 -25.63 11.20 16.68
CA ASN A 404 -26.12 11.09 15.31
C ASN A 404 -26.35 9.61 14.94
N PRO A 405 -27.60 9.17 14.76
CA PRO A 405 -27.91 7.76 14.55
C PRO A 405 -27.37 7.23 13.21
N LEU A 406 -27.30 8.07 12.18
CA LEU A 406 -26.78 7.70 10.87
C LEU A 406 -25.26 7.49 10.93
N LYS A 407 -24.54 8.41 11.56
CA LYS A 407 -23.09 8.31 11.70
C LYS A 407 -22.67 7.03 12.43
N ARG A 408 -23.42 6.61 13.45
CA ARG A 408 -23.15 5.39 14.23
C ARG A 408 -23.38 4.09 13.47
N LYS A 409 -23.99 4.11 12.28
CA LYS A 409 -24.08 2.94 11.39
C LYS A 409 -22.71 2.57 10.79
N HIS A 410 -21.74 3.49 10.75
CA HIS A 410 -20.39 3.19 10.28
C HIS A 410 -19.47 2.78 11.47
N PRO A 411 -18.65 1.70 11.33
CA PRO A 411 -17.91 1.12 12.45
C PRO A 411 -16.65 1.89 12.88
N ALA A 412 -16.22 2.87 12.09
CA ALA A 412 -15.04 3.68 12.34
C ALA A 412 -15.32 5.13 11.93
N THR A 413 -15.62 6.00 12.88
CA THR A 413 -15.96 7.41 12.59
C THR A 413 -15.03 8.35 13.35
N PHE A 414 -14.74 9.49 12.74
CA PHE A 414 -14.05 10.61 13.38
C PHE A 414 -15.02 11.79 13.63
N PRO A 415 -14.71 12.72 14.54
CA PRO A 415 -15.57 13.87 14.84
C PRO A 415 -15.75 14.77 13.61
N ASP A 416 -16.97 15.28 13.38
CA ASP A 416 -17.25 16.17 12.23
C ASP A 416 -16.50 17.50 12.32
N LYS A 417 -16.06 17.85 13.53
CA LYS A 417 -15.26 19.05 13.77
C LYS A 417 -13.87 18.97 13.12
N ILE A 418 -13.31 17.76 12.95
CA ILE A 418 -12.02 17.58 12.25
C ILE A 418 -12.08 18.09 10.81
N PRO A 419 -12.95 17.56 9.92
CA PRO A 419 -13.03 18.08 8.55
C PRO A 419 -13.54 19.52 8.52
N THR A 420 -14.41 19.94 9.44
CA THR A 420 -14.85 21.35 9.53
C THR A 420 -13.66 22.30 9.69
N ASP A 421 -12.83 22.04 10.70
CA ASP A 421 -11.68 22.87 11.03
C ASP A 421 -10.64 22.86 9.87
N PHE A 422 -10.40 21.70 9.24
CA PHE A 422 -9.51 21.61 8.07
C PHE A 422 -10.06 22.34 6.83
N VAL A 423 -11.35 22.21 6.54
CA VAL A 423 -12.01 22.88 5.40
C VAL A 423 -11.99 24.39 5.57
N GLN A 424 -12.26 24.90 6.77
CA GLN A 424 -12.15 26.33 7.08
C GLN A 424 -10.72 26.85 6.88
N CYS A 425 -9.73 26.04 7.25
CA CYS A 425 -8.33 26.42 7.25
C CYS A 425 -7.68 26.37 5.86
N PHE A 426 -7.95 25.32 5.08
CA PHE A 426 -7.18 25.03 3.86
C PHE A 426 -8.00 25.04 2.57
N CYS A 427 -9.33 25.17 2.64
CA CYS A 427 -10.17 25.21 1.43
C CYS A 427 -10.80 26.60 1.21
N PRO A 428 -10.52 27.26 0.06
CA PRO A 428 -11.14 28.54 -0.27
C PRO A 428 -12.66 28.41 -0.44
N SER A 429 -13.36 29.54 -0.45
CA SER A 429 -14.79 29.57 -0.75
C SER A 429 -15.06 28.95 -2.13
N LYS A 430 -16.09 28.10 -2.24
CA LYS A 430 -16.42 27.30 -3.44
C LYS A 430 -15.30 26.33 -3.92
N GLY A 431 -14.23 26.15 -3.13
CA GLY A 431 -13.20 25.15 -3.41
C GLY A 431 -13.74 23.72 -3.36
N VAL A 432 -12.95 22.78 -3.87
CA VAL A 432 -13.31 21.36 -3.97
C VAL A 432 -12.61 20.56 -2.89
N VAL A 433 -13.41 19.93 -2.02
CA VAL A 433 -12.96 19.02 -0.96
C VAL A 433 -13.18 17.58 -1.43
N LEU A 434 -12.17 16.73 -1.33
CA LEU A 434 -12.24 15.32 -1.72
C LEU A 434 -12.05 14.43 -0.49
N ASP A 435 -12.79 13.32 -0.44
CA ASP A 435 -12.51 12.22 0.49
C ASP A 435 -12.53 10.89 -0.28
N PRO A 436 -11.36 10.22 -0.46
CA PRO A 436 -11.29 8.93 -1.13
C PRO A 436 -11.85 7.76 -0.31
N PHE A 437 -12.17 7.97 0.97
CA PHE A 437 -12.67 6.97 1.92
C PHE A 437 -13.82 7.56 2.75
N ILE A 438 -14.87 8.01 2.05
CA ILE A 438 -15.91 8.89 2.61
C ILE A 438 -16.69 8.28 3.78
N GLY A 439 -16.87 6.95 3.82
CA GLY A 439 -17.50 6.23 4.93
C GLY A 439 -18.88 6.78 5.30
N CYS A 440 -18.98 7.42 6.48
CA CYS A 440 -20.22 8.03 6.97
C CYS A 440 -20.47 9.47 6.51
N GLY A 441 -19.61 10.05 5.67
CA GLY A 441 -19.86 11.34 5.03
C GLY A 441 -19.40 12.58 5.78
N SER A 442 -18.64 12.46 6.88
CA SER A 442 -18.27 13.62 7.71
C SER A 442 -17.55 14.73 6.92
N THR A 443 -16.67 14.37 5.99
CA THR A 443 -15.98 15.33 5.12
C THR A 443 -16.94 16.06 4.17
N ALA A 444 -17.83 15.34 3.50
CA ALA A 444 -18.83 15.92 2.60
C ALA A 444 -19.84 16.80 3.34
N VAL A 445 -20.27 16.39 4.53
CA VAL A 445 -21.17 17.17 5.41
C VAL A 445 -20.51 18.50 5.79
N ALA A 446 -19.26 18.47 6.26
CA ALA A 446 -18.53 19.68 6.61
C ALA A 446 -18.35 20.62 5.40
N ALA A 447 -17.98 20.08 4.24
CA ALA A 447 -17.87 20.86 3.00
C ALA A 447 -19.21 21.51 2.63
N LYS A 448 -20.32 20.76 2.65
CA LYS A 448 -21.67 21.28 2.35
C LYS A 448 -22.07 22.41 3.30
N GLN A 449 -21.94 22.21 4.61
CA GLN A 449 -22.32 23.20 5.62
C GLN A 449 -21.49 24.49 5.51
N LEU A 450 -20.23 24.37 5.09
CA LEU A 450 -19.34 25.50 4.87
C LEU A 450 -19.45 26.10 3.45
N GLY A 451 -20.37 25.62 2.60
CA GLY A 451 -20.56 26.15 1.24
C GLY A 451 -19.39 25.86 0.29
N ARG A 452 -18.70 24.73 0.48
CA ARG A 452 -17.68 24.20 -0.44
C ARG A 452 -18.26 23.08 -1.29
N ASN A 453 -17.64 22.83 -2.43
CA ASN A 453 -17.96 21.66 -3.24
C ASN A 453 -17.28 20.42 -2.63
N TYR A 454 -17.89 19.25 -2.79
CA TYR A 454 -17.29 17.99 -2.33
C TYR A 454 -17.31 16.89 -3.38
N ILE A 455 -16.39 15.93 -3.27
CA ILE A 455 -16.41 14.64 -3.96
C ILE A 455 -16.10 13.58 -2.92
N GLY A 456 -17.00 12.62 -2.73
CA GLY A 456 -16.78 11.48 -1.83
C GLY A 456 -16.61 10.20 -2.64
N ILE A 457 -15.74 9.30 -2.21
CA ILE A 457 -15.55 7.98 -2.82
C ILE A 457 -15.64 6.93 -1.73
N ASP A 458 -16.42 5.88 -1.96
CA ASP A 458 -16.36 4.66 -1.15
C ASP A 458 -16.48 3.44 -2.04
N ILE A 459 -15.79 2.36 -1.67
CA ILE A 459 -15.97 1.07 -2.36
C ILE A 459 -17.27 0.39 -1.92
N SER A 460 -17.75 0.69 -0.71
CA SER A 460 -19.00 0.15 -0.17
C SER A 460 -20.19 0.97 -0.66
N LYS A 461 -21.08 0.31 -1.41
CA LYS A 461 -22.35 0.91 -1.83
C LYS A 461 -23.21 1.34 -0.64
N GLU A 462 -23.23 0.53 0.43
CA GLU A 462 -23.95 0.84 1.67
C GLU A 462 -23.47 2.15 2.30
N TYR A 463 -22.15 2.39 2.32
CA TYR A 463 -21.58 3.62 2.89
C TYR A 463 -21.77 4.83 1.98
N CYS A 464 -21.80 4.63 0.66
CA CYS A 464 -22.23 5.67 -0.27
C CYS A 464 -23.69 6.10 0.00
N GLU A 465 -24.60 5.13 0.13
CA GLU A 465 -26.02 5.39 0.42
C GLU A 465 -26.21 6.05 1.79
N LEU A 466 -25.48 5.59 2.81
CA LEU A 466 -25.46 6.19 4.14
C LEU A 466 -25.03 7.66 4.12
N THR A 467 -23.97 7.96 3.36
CA THR A 467 -23.48 9.34 3.21
C THR A 467 -24.52 10.22 2.53
N GLU A 468 -25.17 9.73 1.48
CA GLU A 468 -26.25 10.45 0.78
C GLU A 468 -27.46 10.69 1.70
N GLU A 469 -27.86 9.70 2.51
CA GLU A 469 -28.91 9.84 3.53
C GLU A 469 -28.56 10.96 4.52
N ARG A 470 -27.32 10.96 5.02
CA ARG A 470 -26.84 11.97 5.97
C ARG A 470 -26.76 13.37 5.33
N LEU A 471 -26.31 13.47 4.09
CA LEU A 471 -26.28 14.75 3.35
C LEU A 471 -27.68 15.32 3.11
N LYS A 472 -28.71 14.48 2.96
CA LYS A 472 -30.11 14.93 2.88
C LYS A 472 -30.66 15.40 4.23
N ALA A 473 -30.31 14.70 5.31
CA ALA A 473 -30.75 15.04 6.66
C ALA A 473 -30.13 16.34 7.17
N VAL A 474 -28.92 16.67 6.73
CA VAL A 474 -28.25 17.94 7.07
C VAL A 474 -28.82 19.06 6.19
N GLY A 475 -29.66 19.92 6.77
CA GLY A 475 -30.09 21.18 6.16
C GLY A 475 -28.92 22.13 5.90
N ASN A 476 -29.15 23.25 5.21
CA ASN A 476 -28.11 24.26 4.94
C ASN A 476 -27.70 25.08 6.20
N SER A 477 -28.08 24.64 7.40
CA SER A 477 -27.80 25.36 8.64
C SER A 477 -26.45 24.94 9.24
N LEU A 478 -25.64 25.94 9.56
CA LEU A 478 -24.41 25.82 10.34
C LEU A 478 -24.80 25.59 11.81
N PHE A 479 -24.50 24.40 12.33
CA PHE A 479 -24.44 24.07 13.77
C PHE A 479 -25.54 24.71 14.63
N GLU A 480 -26.70 24.05 14.78
CA GLU A 480 -27.52 24.25 15.99
C GLU A 480 -26.88 23.55 17.19
#